data_AF-A0A7R8ZYS6-F1
#
_entry.id   AF-A0A7R8ZYS6-F1
#
_cell.length_a   1.000
_cell.length_b   1.000
_cell.length_c   1.000
_cell.angle_alpha   90.00
_cell.angle_beta   90.00
_cell.angle_gamma   90.00
#
_symmetry.space_group_name_H-M   'P 1'
#
loop_
_entity.id
_entity.type
_entity.pdbx_description
1 polymer ?
#
loop_
_entity_poly.entity_id
_entity_poly.type
_entity_poly.pdbx_seq_one_letter_code
_entity_poly.pdbx_strand_id
1 'polypeptide(L)'
;MQGVKKVTSPASAAPAKVISSISGTVSSSAVAADYQLVLVEQPGCAYCAAWDDQIAPAYPNTAEGAFAPLIRADLHIGPPDGVSYARRVNFTPTFILAISHEGRLMILCHLVSGEKSVTELEDLLSARQAAVSQQLSRLRLEGLVIPRRDGKTIYYRLADDKPRKMLECVYDLFCRDDD
;
A
#
# COMPACT_ATOMS: atom_id res chain seq x y z
N MET A 1 -39.48 -54.25 -14.95
CA MET A 1 -38.61 -55.40 -14.59
C MET A 1 -37.32 -55.34 -15.40
N GLN A 2 -36.32 -54.63 -14.88
CA GLN A 2 -34.88 -54.77 -15.20
C GLN A 2 -34.21 -54.19 -13.92
N GLY A 3 -33.39 -54.85 -13.12
CA GLY A 3 -32.49 -55.97 -13.33
C GLY A 3 -31.12 -55.57 -12.76
N VAL A 4 -31.05 -55.31 -11.45
CA VAL A 4 -29.88 -54.78 -10.73
C VAL A 4 -28.75 -55.82 -10.74
N LYS A 5 -27.63 -55.52 -11.40
CA LYS A 5 -26.43 -56.37 -11.37
C LYS A 5 -25.51 -55.94 -10.22
N LYS A 6 -25.33 -56.85 -9.26
CA LYS A 6 -24.30 -56.86 -8.20
C LYS A 6 -22.91 -56.77 -8.81
N VAL A 7 -22.07 -55.89 -8.28
CA VAL A 7 -20.62 -55.91 -8.46
C VAL A 7 -20.00 -56.55 -7.23
N THR A 8 -19.29 -57.65 -7.42
CA THR A 8 -18.45 -58.31 -6.41
C THR A 8 -16.98 -58.15 -6.79
N SER A 9 -16.18 -57.76 -5.81
CA SER A 9 -14.70 -57.69 -5.82
C SER A 9 -14.08 -59.10 -5.93
N PRO A 10 -12.79 -59.23 -6.31
CA PRO A 10 -11.83 -59.52 -5.23
C PRO A 10 -10.42 -58.87 -5.36
N ALA A 11 -9.84 -58.76 -4.16
CA ALA A 11 -8.46 -58.56 -3.71
C ALA A 11 -7.25 -58.75 -4.65
N SER A 12 -6.21 -57.93 -4.45
CA SER A 12 -4.84 -58.40 -4.17
C SER A 12 -3.93 -57.25 -3.70
N ALA A 13 -3.13 -57.48 -2.66
CA ALA A 13 -2.21 -56.54 -2.04
C ALA A 13 -0.74 -56.97 -2.27
N ALA A 14 0.15 -56.01 -2.54
CA ALA A 14 1.60 -56.12 -2.35
C ALA A 14 2.21 -54.70 -2.19
N PRO A 15 3.31 -54.53 -1.43
CA PRO A 15 3.73 -53.23 -0.90
C PRO A 15 4.80 -52.54 -1.75
N ALA A 16 4.68 -51.22 -1.92
CA ALA A 16 5.73 -50.38 -2.49
C ALA A 16 6.30 -49.42 -1.43
N LYS A 17 7.62 -49.46 -1.31
CA LYS A 17 8.45 -48.61 -0.43
C LYS A 17 8.42 -47.15 -0.85
N VAL A 18 8.37 -46.29 0.18
CA VAL A 18 9.15 -45.05 0.37
C VAL A 18 9.27 -44.10 -0.82
N ILE A 19 8.55 -42.98 -0.74
CA ILE A 19 9.09 -41.65 -1.08
C ILE A 19 8.47 -40.64 -0.10
N SER A 20 9.34 -40.05 0.71
CA SER A 20 9.03 -38.93 1.61
C SER A 20 8.64 -37.72 0.76
N SER A 21 7.37 -37.34 0.76
CA SER A 21 6.91 -36.10 0.18
C SER A 21 7.31 -34.97 1.13
N ILE A 22 8.41 -34.29 0.81
CA ILE A 22 8.76 -32.98 1.37
C ILE A 22 7.56 -32.03 1.16
N SER A 23 6.78 -31.81 2.21
CA SER A 23 5.83 -30.69 2.28
C SER A 23 6.66 -29.41 2.34
N GLY A 24 6.94 -28.84 1.17
CA GLY A 24 7.42 -27.47 1.06
C GLY A 24 6.29 -26.53 1.41
N THR A 25 6.25 -26.06 2.66
CA THR A 25 5.47 -24.88 3.02
C THR A 25 6.12 -23.68 2.35
N VAL A 26 5.57 -23.22 1.24
CA VAL A 26 5.84 -21.87 0.73
C VAL A 26 5.19 -20.89 1.71
N SER A 27 5.97 -20.46 2.70
CA SER A 27 5.61 -19.31 3.53
C SER A 27 5.61 -18.07 2.64
N SER A 28 4.44 -17.73 2.08
CA SER A 28 4.20 -16.43 1.49
C SER A 28 4.16 -15.42 2.62
N SER A 29 5.31 -14.83 2.93
CA SER A 29 5.38 -13.61 3.73
C SER A 29 4.73 -12.49 2.92
N ALA A 30 3.45 -12.23 3.17
CA ALA A 30 2.84 -10.98 2.72
C ALA A 30 3.65 -9.85 3.34
N VAL A 31 4.42 -9.14 2.52
CA VAL A 31 5.10 -7.91 2.94
C VAL A 31 3.97 -6.94 3.28
N ALA A 32 3.89 -6.51 4.55
CA ALA A 32 2.93 -5.48 4.93
C ALA A 32 3.18 -4.25 4.04
N ALA A 33 2.23 -3.92 3.17
CA ALA A 33 2.36 -2.80 2.27
C ALA A 33 2.41 -1.51 3.10
N ASP A 34 3.51 -0.78 3.00
CA ASP A 34 3.72 0.51 3.68
C ASP A 34 2.75 1.61 3.20
N TYR A 35 2.13 1.38 2.04
CA TYR A 35 1.18 2.24 1.36
C TYR A 35 -0.02 1.41 0.90
N GLN A 36 -1.23 1.86 1.18
CA GLN A 36 -2.47 1.19 0.82
C GLN A 36 -3.44 2.21 0.20
N LEU A 37 -4.13 1.86 -0.88
CA LEU A 37 -5.17 2.71 -1.46
C LEU A 37 -6.53 2.27 -0.93
N VAL A 38 -7.11 3.04 -0.02
CA VAL A 38 -8.44 2.77 0.53
C VAL A 38 -9.48 3.39 -0.39
N LEU A 39 -10.34 2.56 -0.99
CA LEU A 39 -11.57 2.99 -1.66
C LEU A 39 -12.71 2.95 -0.65
N VAL A 40 -13.21 4.13 -0.29
CA VAL A 40 -14.43 4.30 0.50
C VAL A 40 -15.63 4.27 -0.44
N GLU A 41 -16.52 3.31 -0.22
CA GLU A 41 -17.69 3.03 -1.05
C GLU A 41 -18.97 2.89 -0.21
N GLN A 42 -20.11 2.85 -0.89
CA GLN A 42 -21.41 2.56 -0.27
C GLN A 42 -22.33 1.88 -1.30
N PRO A 43 -23.31 1.09 -0.86
CA PRO A 43 -24.35 0.55 -1.74
C PRO A 43 -25.06 1.66 -2.54
N GLY A 44 -25.29 1.41 -3.84
CA GLY A 44 -26.00 2.34 -4.72
C GLY A 44 -25.15 3.49 -5.28
N CYS A 45 -23.85 3.53 -5.01
CA CYS A 45 -22.92 4.48 -5.60
C CYS A 45 -22.64 4.14 -7.08
N ALA A 46 -23.25 4.89 -8.02
CA ALA A 46 -23.09 4.67 -9.45
C ALA A 46 -21.62 4.81 -9.92
N TYR A 47 -20.86 5.72 -9.32
CA TYR A 47 -19.44 5.92 -9.64
C TYR A 47 -18.54 4.81 -9.10
N CYS A 48 -18.90 4.20 -7.97
CA CYS A 48 -18.21 3.04 -7.42
C CYS A 48 -18.41 1.84 -8.35
N ALA A 49 -19.64 1.61 -8.82
CA ALA A 49 -19.95 0.60 -9.83
C ALA A 49 -19.20 0.82 -11.15
N ALA A 50 -19.09 2.07 -11.61
CA ALA A 50 -18.32 2.40 -12.80
C ALA A 50 -16.81 2.11 -12.64
N TRP A 51 -16.25 2.40 -11.46
CA TRP A 51 -14.86 2.07 -11.15
C TRP A 51 -14.63 0.55 -11.11
N ASP A 52 -15.58 -0.20 -10.52
CA ASP A 52 -15.57 -1.66 -10.46
C ASP A 52 -15.58 -2.33 -11.83
N ASP A 53 -16.31 -1.76 -12.78
CA ASP A 53 -16.39 -2.26 -14.15
C ASP A 53 -15.14 -1.90 -14.98
N GLN A 54 -14.68 -0.65 -14.86
CA GLN A 54 -13.70 -0.11 -15.81
C GLN A 54 -12.25 -0.21 -15.34
N ILE A 55 -12.00 -0.13 -14.03
CA ILE A 55 -10.65 0.09 -13.49
C ILE A 55 -10.23 -1.03 -12.54
N ALA A 56 -11.10 -1.43 -11.61
CA ALA A 56 -10.80 -2.43 -10.59
C ALA A 56 -10.19 -3.73 -11.13
N PRO A 57 -10.63 -4.29 -12.27
CA PRO A 57 -10.10 -5.56 -12.77
C PRO A 57 -8.64 -5.47 -13.21
N ALA A 58 -8.23 -4.31 -13.72
CA ALA A 58 -6.87 -4.07 -14.20
C ALA A 58 -5.94 -3.57 -13.09
N TYR A 59 -6.47 -2.86 -12.08
CA TYR A 59 -5.68 -2.14 -11.08
C TYR A 59 -4.58 -2.98 -10.39
N PRO A 60 -4.81 -4.21 -9.90
CA PRO A 60 -3.76 -5.01 -9.25
C PRO A 60 -2.56 -5.36 -10.15
N ASN A 61 -2.74 -5.30 -11.47
CA ASN A 61 -1.71 -5.60 -12.46
C ASN A 61 -0.95 -4.36 -12.94
N THR A 62 -1.27 -3.18 -12.39
CA THR A 62 -0.60 -1.92 -12.70
C THR A 62 0.57 -1.68 -11.74
N ALA A 63 1.48 -0.78 -12.11
CA ALA A 63 2.56 -0.36 -11.21
C ALA A 63 2.00 0.36 -9.98
N GLU A 64 0.90 1.10 -10.17
CA GLU A 64 0.18 1.82 -9.13
C GLU A 64 -0.47 0.86 -8.13
N GLY A 65 -1.12 -0.22 -8.60
CA GLY A 65 -1.69 -1.26 -7.73
C GLY A 65 -0.64 -2.12 -7.02
N ALA A 66 0.54 -2.30 -7.64
CA ALA A 66 1.68 -2.91 -6.96
C ALA A 66 2.27 -2.01 -5.86
N PHE A 67 2.29 -0.69 -6.08
CA PHE A 67 2.75 0.30 -5.10
C PHE A 67 1.77 0.47 -3.93
N ALA A 68 0.47 0.58 -4.23
CA ALA A 68 -0.59 0.79 -3.26
C ALA A 68 -1.73 -0.20 -3.48
N PRO A 69 -1.66 -1.40 -2.86
CA PRO A 69 -2.73 -2.39 -2.92
C PRO A 69 -4.06 -1.78 -2.46
N LEU A 70 -5.13 -2.08 -3.21
CA LEU A 70 -6.46 -1.56 -2.94
C LEU A 70 -7.08 -2.25 -1.72
N ILE A 71 -7.67 -1.47 -0.83
CA ILE A 71 -8.49 -1.94 0.29
C ILE A 71 -9.83 -1.23 0.21
N ARG A 72 -10.91 -1.92 0.58
CA ARG A 72 -12.27 -1.37 0.55
C ARG A 72 -12.74 -1.04 1.95
N ALA A 73 -13.46 0.08 2.07
CA ALA A 73 -14.08 0.53 3.31
C ALA A 73 -15.50 1.01 3.02
N ASP A 74 -16.44 0.68 3.90
CA ASP A 74 -17.81 1.17 3.82
C ASP A 74 -17.91 2.54 4.51
N LEU A 75 -18.47 3.53 3.81
CA LEU A 75 -18.64 4.90 4.32
C LEU A 75 -19.34 4.96 5.69
N HIS A 76 -20.28 4.04 5.95
CA HIS A 76 -21.10 4.02 7.16
C HIS A 76 -20.45 3.23 8.31
N ILE A 77 -19.47 2.38 8.00
CA ILE A 77 -18.74 1.60 9.03
C ILE A 77 -17.54 2.38 9.55
N GLY A 78 -16.80 3.06 8.66
CA GLY A 78 -15.61 3.81 9.01
C GLY A 78 -14.31 3.16 8.50
N PRO A 79 -13.15 3.59 9.02
CA PRO A 79 -11.86 3.15 8.50
C PRO A 79 -11.61 1.65 8.70
N PRO A 80 -10.90 1.00 7.76
CA PRO A 80 -10.50 -0.40 7.92
C PRO A 80 -9.42 -0.53 9.01
N ASP A 81 -9.22 -1.76 9.49
CA ASP A 81 -8.25 -2.05 10.55
C ASP A 81 -6.86 -1.51 10.23
N GLY A 82 -6.26 -0.78 11.18
CA GLY A 82 -4.92 -0.20 11.03
C GLY A 82 -4.86 1.10 10.23
N VAL A 83 -6.00 1.64 9.78
CA VAL A 83 -6.09 2.95 9.10
C VAL A 83 -6.83 3.94 10.00
N SER A 84 -6.36 5.18 10.03
CA SER A 84 -7.05 6.31 10.68
C SER A 84 -7.31 7.39 9.65
N TYR A 85 -8.50 7.99 9.69
CA TYR A 85 -8.86 9.12 8.83
C TYR A 85 -8.66 10.42 9.59
N ALA A 86 -7.93 11.37 9.00
CA ALA A 86 -7.75 12.70 9.59
C ALA A 86 -9.07 13.48 9.71
N ARG A 87 -10.01 13.24 8.78
CA ARG A 87 -11.34 13.84 8.76
C ARG A 87 -12.38 12.81 8.35
N ARG A 88 -13.65 13.06 8.71
CA ARG A 88 -14.76 12.21 8.25
C ARG A 88 -14.86 12.27 6.72
N VAL A 89 -15.02 11.11 6.11
CA VAL A 89 -15.36 10.97 4.69
C VAL A 89 -16.86 11.13 4.54
N ASN A 90 -17.31 11.96 3.61
CA ASN A 90 -18.73 12.26 3.41
C ASN A 90 -19.26 11.88 2.01
N PHE A 91 -18.39 11.42 1.10
CA PHE A 91 -18.73 11.16 -0.29
C PHE A 91 -18.17 9.82 -0.77
N THR A 92 -18.82 9.25 -1.78
CA THR A 92 -18.38 8.01 -2.43
C THR A 92 -18.38 8.19 -3.96
N PRO A 93 -17.42 7.58 -4.68
CA PRO A 93 -16.20 6.96 -4.15
C PRO A 93 -15.24 8.01 -3.59
N THR A 94 -14.56 7.71 -2.49
CA THR A 94 -13.39 8.48 -2.04
C THR A 94 -12.18 7.56 -2.02
N PHE A 95 -11.08 7.98 -2.62
CA PHE A 95 -9.81 7.26 -2.57
C PHE A 95 -8.87 7.93 -1.56
N ILE A 96 -8.32 7.14 -0.64
CA ILE A 96 -7.44 7.62 0.42
C ILE A 96 -6.16 6.78 0.37
N LEU A 97 -5.02 7.44 0.18
CA LEU A 97 -3.73 6.78 0.35
C LEU A 97 -3.44 6.68 1.84
N ALA A 98 -3.62 5.49 2.41
CA ALA A 98 -3.25 5.19 3.79
C ALA A 98 -1.75 4.90 3.85
N ILE A 99 -1.03 5.69 4.63
CA ILE A 99 0.41 5.61 4.78
C ILE A 99 0.69 5.23 6.23
N SER A 100 1.39 4.11 6.45
CA SER A 100 1.55 3.54 7.78
C SER A 100 2.45 4.35 8.73
N HIS A 101 3.04 5.46 8.28
CA HIS A 101 3.95 6.25 9.09
C HIS A 101 3.86 7.74 8.77
N GLU A 102 3.21 8.50 9.64
CA GLU A 102 3.05 9.96 9.57
C GLU A 102 4.38 10.67 9.28
N GLY A 103 5.46 10.29 9.97
CA GLY A 103 6.77 10.88 9.75
C GLY A 103 7.31 10.69 8.32
N ARG A 104 6.98 9.60 7.61
CA ARG A 104 7.41 9.41 6.22
C ARG A 104 6.63 10.30 5.27
N LEU A 105 5.30 10.37 5.47
CA LEU A 105 4.45 11.26 4.68
C LEU A 105 4.90 12.72 4.84
N MET A 106 5.12 13.17 6.06
CA MET A 106 5.55 14.55 6.31
C MET A 106 6.92 14.85 5.68
N ILE A 107 7.88 13.92 5.74
CA ILE A 107 9.14 14.06 5.00
C ILE A 107 8.87 14.20 3.50
N LEU A 108 8.04 13.33 2.92
CA LEU A 108 7.72 13.37 1.50
C LEU A 108 7.04 14.70 1.12
N CYS A 109 6.08 15.19 1.90
CA CYS A 109 5.42 16.49 1.71
C CYS A 109 6.44 17.64 1.71
N HIS A 110 7.37 17.68 2.66
CA HIS A 110 8.40 18.72 2.66
C HIS A 110 9.36 18.59 1.47
N LEU A 111 9.65 17.38 0.99
CA LEU A 111 10.50 17.15 -0.18
C LEU A 111 9.81 17.45 -1.52
N VAL A 112 8.47 17.57 -1.55
CA VAL A 112 7.76 18.10 -2.73
C VAL A 112 8.17 19.54 -3.00
N SER A 113 8.30 20.37 -1.95
CA SER A 113 8.67 21.79 -2.08
C SER A 113 10.12 22.04 -2.53
N GLY A 114 10.98 21.01 -2.51
CA GLY A 114 12.38 21.12 -2.88
C GLY A 114 13.28 20.15 -2.11
N GLU A 115 14.55 20.10 -2.51
CA GLU A 115 15.56 19.30 -1.82
C GLU A 115 15.87 19.85 -0.42
N LYS A 116 15.97 18.96 0.57
CA LYS A 116 16.20 19.33 1.98
C LYS A 116 17.20 18.41 2.65
N SER A 117 17.96 18.93 3.59
CA SER A 117 18.89 18.18 4.44
C SER A 117 18.19 17.53 5.63
N VAL A 118 18.88 16.59 6.29
CA VAL A 118 18.37 15.93 7.50
C VAL A 118 18.08 16.95 8.60
N THR A 119 18.94 17.97 8.76
CA THR A 119 18.77 19.01 9.77
C THR A 119 17.56 19.90 9.47
N GLU A 120 17.36 20.30 8.22
CA GLU A 120 16.16 21.07 7.84
C GLU A 120 14.87 20.26 8.07
N LEU A 121 14.88 18.96 7.78
CA LEU A 121 13.74 18.09 8.04
C LEU A 121 13.51 17.87 9.55
N GLU A 122 14.58 17.81 10.34
CA GLU A 122 14.50 17.74 11.80
C GLU A 122 13.73 18.93 12.37
N ASP A 123 14.10 20.14 11.94
CA ASP A 123 13.50 21.39 12.37
C ASP A 123 12.04 21.49 11.91
N LEU A 124 11.75 21.21 10.64
CA LEU A 124 10.39 21.28 10.07
C LEU A 124 9.42 20.30 10.73
N LEU A 125 9.89 19.09 11.04
CA LEU A 125 9.07 18.02 11.60
C LEU A 125 9.00 18.08 13.12
N SER A 126 9.82 18.93 13.77
CA SER A 126 10.00 18.94 15.22
C SER A 126 10.25 17.53 15.78
N ALA A 127 11.01 16.73 15.03
CA ALA A 127 11.29 15.32 15.31
C ALA A 127 12.78 15.14 15.60
N ARG A 128 13.17 14.08 16.33
CA ARG A 128 14.60 13.83 16.59
C ARG A 128 15.34 13.41 15.32
N GLN A 129 16.57 13.90 15.14
CA GLN A 129 17.43 13.52 14.00
C GLN A 129 17.50 12.01 13.73
N ALA A 130 17.62 11.20 14.80
CA ALA A 130 17.70 9.74 14.68
C ALA A 130 16.42 9.13 14.05
N ALA A 131 15.24 9.68 14.40
CA ALA A 131 13.98 9.26 13.82
C ALA A 131 13.90 9.66 12.35
N VAL A 132 14.21 10.92 12.02
CA VAL A 132 14.22 11.42 10.63
C VAL A 132 15.19 10.63 9.76
N SER A 133 16.40 10.34 10.26
CA SER A 133 17.39 9.53 9.55
C SER A 133 16.92 8.08 9.33
N GLN A 134 16.20 7.50 10.28
CA GLN A 134 15.62 6.16 10.13
C GLN A 134 14.54 6.15 9.04
N GLN A 135 13.64 7.13 9.06
CA GLN A 135 12.59 7.28 8.05
C GLN A 135 13.18 7.52 6.66
N LEU A 136 14.18 8.39 6.53
CA LEU A 136 14.89 8.63 5.26
C LEU A 136 15.61 7.39 4.75
N SER A 137 16.19 6.58 5.64
CA SER A 137 16.81 5.31 5.26
C SER A 137 15.79 4.33 4.69
N ARG A 138 14.59 4.29 5.28
CA ARG A 138 13.48 3.46 4.81
C ARG A 138 12.93 3.95 3.46
N LEU A 139 12.66 5.24 3.34
CA LEU A 139 12.25 5.87 2.07
C LEU A 139 13.27 5.69 0.95
N ARG A 140 14.56 5.67 1.28
CA ARG A 140 15.64 5.39 0.32
C ARG A 140 15.62 3.93 -0.13
N LEU A 141 15.37 3.00 0.78
CA LEU A 141 15.25 1.56 0.46
C LEU A 141 14.03 1.29 -0.44
N GLU A 142 12.94 2.01 -0.21
CA GLU A 142 11.71 1.99 -1.03
C GLU A 142 11.86 2.72 -2.38
N GLY A 143 12.99 3.39 -2.61
CA GLY A 143 13.26 4.10 -3.86
C GLY A 143 12.46 5.38 -4.04
N LEU A 144 11.89 5.95 -2.97
CA LEU A 144 11.09 7.18 -3.01
C LEU A 144 11.93 8.46 -2.93
N VAL A 145 13.13 8.37 -2.35
CA VAL A 145 14.06 9.51 -2.20
C VAL A 145 15.47 9.17 -2.67
N ILE A 146 16.15 10.17 -3.23
CA ILE A 146 17.54 10.08 -3.70
C ILE A 146 18.40 11.04 -2.87
N PRO A 147 19.53 10.57 -2.29
CA PRO A 147 20.49 11.43 -1.63
C PRO A 147 21.44 12.11 -2.63
N ARG A 148 21.76 13.38 -2.37
CA ARG A 148 22.84 14.16 -3.00
C ARG A 148 23.77 14.67 -1.90
N ARG A 149 25.08 14.48 -2.06
CA ARG A 149 26.06 14.99 -1.10
C ARG A 149 26.60 16.34 -1.58
N ASP A 150 26.62 17.31 -0.68
CA ASP A 150 27.20 18.63 -0.90
C ASP A 150 28.11 18.99 0.28
N GLY A 151 29.42 18.85 0.07
CA GLY A 151 30.43 18.94 1.12
C GLY A 151 30.19 17.93 2.25
N LYS A 152 29.88 18.45 3.45
CA LYS A 152 29.59 17.65 4.65
C LYS A 152 28.10 17.32 4.81
N THR A 153 27.22 17.97 4.05
CA THR A 153 25.76 17.83 4.18
C THR A 153 25.21 16.89 3.13
N ILE A 154 24.21 16.10 3.50
CA ILE A 154 23.44 15.26 2.56
C ILE A 154 22.06 15.86 2.42
N TYR A 155 21.70 16.19 1.18
CA TYR A 155 20.38 16.64 0.77
C TYR A 155 19.60 15.47 0.17
N TYR A 156 18.30 15.46 0.37
CA TYR A 156 17.40 14.47 -0.19
C TYR A 156 16.42 15.15 -1.15
N ARG A 157 16.02 14.41 -2.19
CA ARG A 157 14.98 14.81 -3.13
C ARG A 157 14.09 13.61 -3.49
N LEU A 158 12.87 13.86 -3.94
CA LEU A 158 12.01 12.79 -4.47
C LEU A 158 12.64 12.12 -5.70
N ALA A 159 12.55 10.79 -5.77
CA ALA A 159 13.21 9.98 -6.77
C ALA A 159 12.54 10.04 -8.16
N ASP A 160 11.21 10.08 -8.18
CA ASP A 160 10.39 9.98 -9.40
C ASP A 160 9.37 11.13 -9.43
N ASP A 161 8.99 11.54 -10.64
CA ASP A 161 7.92 12.51 -10.90
C ASP A 161 6.54 11.96 -10.56
N LYS A 162 6.33 10.63 -10.63
CA LYS A 162 5.01 10.04 -10.35
C LYS A 162 4.58 10.20 -8.88
N PRO A 163 5.38 9.80 -7.87
CA PRO A 163 5.07 10.07 -6.47
C PRO A 163 5.00 11.57 -6.20
N ARG A 164 5.86 12.38 -6.85
CA ARG A 164 5.81 13.84 -6.76
C ARG A 164 4.45 14.39 -7.17
N LYS A 165 3.92 14.04 -8.34
CA LYS A 165 2.60 14.53 -8.79
C LYS A 165 1.45 14.13 -7.86
N MET A 166 1.49 12.91 -7.35
CA MET A 166 0.48 12.45 -6.38
C MET A 166 0.60 13.20 -5.05
N LEU A 167 1.83 13.38 -4.55
CA LEU A 167 2.10 14.12 -3.32
C LEU A 167 1.88 15.63 -3.46
N GLU A 168 2.10 16.22 -4.64
CA GLU A 168 1.75 17.61 -4.96
C GLU A 168 0.24 17.81 -4.84
N CYS A 169 -0.57 16.93 -5.45
CA CYS A 169 -2.02 16.96 -5.27
C CYS A 169 -2.42 16.82 -3.79
N VAL A 170 -1.82 15.88 -3.05
CA VAL A 170 -2.12 15.70 -1.62
C VAL A 170 -1.69 16.93 -0.83
N TYR A 171 -0.51 17.49 -1.11
CA TYR A 171 0.00 18.68 -0.44
C TYR A 171 -0.90 19.89 -0.71
N ASP A 172 -1.31 20.10 -1.95
CA ASP A 172 -2.22 21.19 -2.32
C ASP A 172 -3.61 21.03 -1.67
N LEU A 173 -4.10 19.79 -1.51
CA LEU A 173 -5.43 19.52 -0.95
C LEU A 173 -5.49 19.53 0.59
N PHE A 174 -4.37 19.30 1.27
CA PHE A 174 -4.34 19.06 2.72
C PHE A 174 -3.32 19.90 3.49
N CYS A 175 -2.36 20.53 2.81
CA CYS A 175 -1.24 21.23 3.42
C CYS A 175 -1.02 22.66 2.89
N ARG A 176 -1.66 23.06 1.78
CA ARG A 176 -1.89 24.48 1.50
C ARG A 176 -3.05 24.93 2.37
N ASP A 177 -2.75 25.72 3.39
CA ASP A 177 -3.76 26.51 4.06
C ASP A 177 -4.31 27.52 3.03
N ASP A 178 -5.62 27.47 2.77
CA ASP A 178 -6.32 28.57 2.12
C ASP A 178 -6.32 29.75 3.11
N ASP A 179 -5.53 30.79 2.84
CA ASP A 179 -5.67 32.12 3.46
C ASP A 179 -7.05 32.73 3.14
#